data_AF-A0A1F7WL07-F1
#
_entry.id   AF-A0A1F7WL07-F1
#
_cell.length_a   1.000
_cell.length_b   1.000
_cell.length_c   1.000
_cell.angle_alpha   90.00
_cell.angle_beta   90.00
_cell.angle_gamma   90.00
#
_symmetry.space_group_name_H-M   'P 1'
#
loop_
_entity.id
_entity.type
_entity.pdbx_description
1 polymer ?
#
loop_
_entity_poly.entity_id
_entity_poly.type
_entity_poly.pdbx_seq_one_letter_code
_entity_poly.pdbx_strand_id
1 'polypeptide(L)'
;EAAFFNDNLEELKKFPAEYADRFAKYGIIEDVFVKRLKKNIPCTATGENGDCVFSFTKQKTYYCYLQSTQTIFKKPLSCSLFPIREKAAGGMTYLNLFVYEECEGCYGSSKPPLVNFLESVLRGRYGDKFYDVLRRESDIRHGR
;
A
#
# COMPACT_ATOMS: atom_id res chain seq x y z
N GLU A 1 -9.91 -6.36 -3.74
CA GLU A 1 -9.29 -5.09 -4.19
C GLU A 1 -9.19 -5.05 -5.71
N ALA A 2 -8.31 -5.82 -6.38
CA ALA A 2 -8.17 -5.78 -7.84
C ALA A 2 -9.50 -5.91 -8.62
N ALA A 3 -10.38 -6.84 -8.22
CA ALA A 3 -11.72 -6.96 -8.80
C ALA A 3 -12.51 -5.63 -8.76
N PHE A 4 -12.51 -4.89 -7.65
CA PHE A 4 -13.18 -3.60 -7.53
C PHE A 4 -12.71 -2.56 -8.55
N PHE A 5 -11.43 -2.58 -8.95
CA PHE A 5 -10.94 -1.71 -10.04
C PHE A 5 -11.51 -2.14 -11.41
N ASN A 6 -11.58 -3.44 -11.67
CA ASN A 6 -12.11 -4.00 -12.92
C ASN A 6 -13.65 -3.91 -13.01
N ASP A 7 -14.35 -3.95 -11.87
CA ASP A 7 -15.81 -3.85 -11.80
C ASP A 7 -16.32 -2.41 -11.99
N ASN A 8 -15.43 -1.40 -11.86
CA ASN A 8 -15.78 0.03 -11.86
C ASN A 8 -15.03 0.83 -12.95
N LEU A 9 -14.69 0.22 -14.09
CA LEU A 9 -13.92 0.87 -15.17
C LEU A 9 -14.54 2.19 -15.68
N GLU A 10 -15.87 2.31 -15.69
CA GLU A 10 -16.57 3.55 -16.10
C GLU A 10 -16.28 4.73 -15.17
N GLU A 11 -16.02 4.48 -13.88
CA GLU A 11 -15.66 5.53 -12.91
C GLU A 11 -14.20 5.98 -13.07
N LEU A 12 -13.33 5.14 -13.65
CA LEU A 12 -11.95 5.51 -13.98
C LEU A 12 -11.89 6.48 -15.18
N LYS A 13 -12.90 6.46 -16.07
CA LYS A 13 -13.02 7.44 -17.17
C LYS A 13 -13.31 8.87 -16.66
N LYS A 14 -13.71 9.02 -15.40
CA LYS A 14 -13.95 10.33 -14.75
C LYS A 14 -12.69 10.93 -14.13
N PHE A 15 -11.56 10.23 -14.17
CA PHE A 15 -10.28 10.78 -13.74
C PHE A 15 -9.81 11.88 -14.71
N PRO A 16 -8.92 12.79 -14.28
CA PRO A 16 -8.31 13.77 -15.18
C PRO A 16 -7.66 13.11 -16.41
N ALA A 17 -7.65 13.80 -17.55
CA ALA A 17 -7.19 13.25 -18.83
C ALA A 17 -5.81 12.57 -18.75
N GLU A 18 -4.85 13.16 -18.02
CA GLU A 18 -3.51 12.59 -17.80
C GLU A 18 -3.52 11.17 -17.20
N TYR A 19 -4.54 10.82 -16.42
CA TYR A 19 -4.73 9.48 -15.86
C TYR A 19 -5.51 8.58 -16.82
N ALA A 20 -6.53 9.10 -17.50
CA ALA A 20 -7.28 8.34 -18.49
C ALA A 20 -6.36 7.85 -19.64
N ASP A 21 -5.52 8.72 -20.17
CA ASP A 21 -4.51 8.38 -21.19
C ASP A 21 -3.50 7.35 -20.67
N ARG A 22 -3.09 7.48 -19.40
CA ARG A 22 -2.17 6.56 -18.74
C ARG A 22 -2.80 5.19 -18.52
N PHE A 23 -4.07 5.12 -18.09
CA PHE A 23 -4.81 3.88 -17.94
C PHE A 23 -5.05 3.19 -19.30
N ALA A 24 -5.26 3.97 -20.36
CA ALA A 24 -5.36 3.44 -21.72
C ALA A 24 -4.02 2.87 -22.24
N LYS A 25 -2.88 3.52 -21.92
CA LYS A 25 -1.54 3.07 -22.36
C LYS A 25 -0.99 1.88 -21.56
N TYR A 26 -1.12 1.89 -20.23
CA TYR A 26 -0.45 0.92 -19.34
C TYR A 26 -1.42 0.00 -18.57
N GLY A 27 -2.73 0.21 -18.69
CA GLY A 27 -3.72 -0.46 -17.85
C GLY A 27 -3.82 0.14 -16.44
N ILE A 28 -4.56 -0.58 -15.58
CA ILE A 28 -4.89 -0.14 -14.21
C ILE A 28 -4.38 -1.14 -13.19
N ILE A 29 -4.54 -2.43 -13.50
CA ILE A 29 -4.04 -3.57 -12.74
C ILE A 29 -3.14 -4.39 -13.68
N GLU A 30 -2.00 -4.85 -13.17
CA GLU A 30 -1.10 -5.77 -13.85
C GLU A 30 -0.74 -6.96 -12.95
N ASP A 31 -0.42 -8.11 -13.55
CA ASP A 31 -0.01 -9.33 -12.82
C ASP A 31 1.50 -9.35 -12.61
N VAL A 32 1.95 -9.03 -11.40
CA VAL A 32 3.38 -8.94 -11.05
C VAL A 32 3.86 -10.25 -10.43
N PHE A 33 4.90 -10.86 -11.02
CA PHE A 33 5.53 -12.06 -10.44
C PHE A 33 6.33 -11.71 -9.18
N VAL A 34 5.83 -12.11 -8.01
CA VAL A 34 6.55 -11.93 -6.74
C VAL A 34 7.38 -13.17 -6.44
N LYS A 35 8.69 -13.09 -6.68
CA LYS A 35 9.68 -14.17 -6.47
C LYS A 35 9.48 -14.94 -5.16
N ARG A 36 9.27 -14.23 -4.04
CA ARG A 36 9.05 -14.81 -2.70
C ARG A 36 7.76 -15.64 -2.59
N LEU A 37 6.72 -15.28 -3.33
CA LEU A 37 5.43 -15.98 -3.35
C LEU A 37 5.36 -17.05 -4.46
N LYS A 38 6.35 -17.07 -5.36
CA LYS A 38 6.43 -17.95 -6.55
C LYS A 38 5.16 -17.93 -7.41
N LYS A 39 4.50 -16.78 -7.48
CA LYS A 39 3.27 -16.57 -8.27
C LYS A 39 3.12 -15.11 -8.69
N ASN A 40 2.29 -14.90 -9.71
CA ASN A 40 1.76 -13.59 -10.03
C ASN A 40 0.76 -13.15 -8.94
N ILE A 41 0.76 -11.85 -8.65
CA ILE A 41 -0.30 -11.19 -7.88
C ILE A 41 -0.76 -9.94 -8.63
N PRO A 42 -2.05 -9.60 -8.59
CA PRO A 42 -2.54 -8.37 -9.18
C PRO A 42 -2.07 -7.17 -8.35
N CYS A 43 -1.33 -6.28 -8.98
CA CYS A 43 -0.87 -5.00 -8.45
C CYS A 43 -1.49 -3.86 -9.25
N THR A 44 -1.45 -2.63 -8.73
CA THR A 44 -1.67 -1.45 -9.59
C THR A 44 -0.60 -1.41 -10.67
N ALA A 45 -1.00 -1.17 -11.91
CA ALA A 45 -0.10 -1.08 -13.05
C ALA A 45 0.98 0.00 -12.85
N THR A 46 2.10 -0.18 -13.54
CA THR A 46 3.24 0.73 -13.57
C THR A 46 3.42 1.30 -14.98
N GLY A 47 3.83 2.57 -15.04
CA GLY A 47 4.19 3.25 -16.27
C GLY A 47 5.63 2.96 -16.69
N GLU A 48 6.06 3.59 -17.78
CA GLU A 48 7.37 3.37 -18.42
C GLU A 48 8.59 3.57 -17.50
N ASN A 49 8.46 4.42 -16.47
CA ASN A 49 9.50 4.67 -15.46
C ASN A 49 9.40 3.75 -14.21
N GLY A 50 8.50 2.76 -14.19
CA GLY A 50 8.16 1.96 -13.00
C GLY A 50 7.22 2.66 -12.01
N ASP A 51 6.84 3.91 -12.28
CA ASP A 51 5.92 4.69 -11.46
C ASP A 51 4.49 4.12 -11.51
N CYS A 52 3.83 3.98 -10.37
CA CYS A 52 2.42 3.52 -10.32
C CYS A 52 1.52 4.43 -11.16
N VAL A 53 0.57 3.86 -11.92
CA VAL A 53 -0.34 4.66 -12.75
C VAL A 53 -1.16 5.69 -11.97
N PHE A 54 -1.40 5.49 -10.67
CA PHE A 54 -2.06 6.45 -9.77
C PHE A 54 -1.12 7.46 -9.11
N SER A 55 0.17 7.47 -9.42
CA SER A 55 1.13 8.39 -8.80
C SER A 55 1.27 9.71 -9.56
N PHE A 56 1.63 10.77 -8.84
CA PHE A 56 2.05 12.05 -9.40
C PHE A 56 3.18 12.63 -8.56
N THR A 57 3.97 13.52 -9.14
CA THR A 57 5.05 14.21 -8.43
C THR A 57 4.69 15.66 -8.16
N LYS A 58 5.04 16.14 -6.97
CA LYS A 58 4.94 17.55 -6.58
C LYS A 58 6.16 17.88 -5.75
N GLN A 59 6.89 18.95 -6.10
CA GLN A 59 8.12 19.37 -5.40
C GLN A 59 9.17 18.24 -5.23
N LYS A 60 9.32 17.37 -6.25
CA LYS A 60 10.17 16.16 -6.24
C LYS A 60 9.75 15.05 -5.25
N THR A 61 8.58 15.16 -4.62
CA THR A 61 7.99 14.11 -3.79
C THR A 61 6.90 13.38 -4.57
N TYR A 62 6.86 12.05 -4.45
CA TYR A 62 5.80 11.21 -5.00
C TYR A 62 4.57 11.18 -4.10
N TYR A 63 3.40 11.34 -4.73
CA TYR A 63 2.08 11.29 -4.11
C TYR A 63 1.19 10.28 -4.83
N CYS A 64 0.11 9.84 -4.18
CA CYS A 64 -0.87 8.91 -4.72
C CYS A 64 -2.21 9.62 -4.88
N TYR A 65 -2.74 9.68 -6.11
CA TYR A 65 -4.01 10.33 -6.41
C TYR A 65 -5.17 9.77 -5.57
N LEU A 66 -5.21 8.44 -5.39
CA LEU A 66 -6.23 7.76 -4.57
C LEU A 66 -6.19 8.10 -3.07
N GLN A 67 -5.11 8.74 -2.61
CA GLN A 67 -4.95 9.22 -1.24
C GLN A 67 -5.14 10.74 -1.15
N SER A 68 -4.81 11.50 -2.21
CA SER A 68 -4.93 12.96 -2.26
C SER A 68 -6.31 13.47 -2.71
N THR A 69 -7.11 12.62 -3.35
CA THR A 69 -8.41 12.99 -3.93
C THR A 69 -9.52 12.08 -3.42
N GLN A 70 -10.68 12.65 -3.09
CA GLN A 70 -11.87 11.87 -2.74
C GLN A 70 -12.44 11.20 -4.00
N THR A 71 -12.14 9.92 -4.18
CA THR A 71 -12.75 9.06 -5.19
C THR A 71 -13.40 7.84 -4.53
N ILE A 72 -14.19 7.07 -5.30
CA ILE A 72 -14.71 5.77 -4.85
C ILE A 72 -13.57 4.75 -4.66
N PHE A 73 -12.48 4.90 -5.42
CA PHE A 73 -11.29 4.06 -5.32
C PHE A 73 -10.49 4.46 -4.09
N LYS A 74 -10.10 3.46 -3.30
CA LYS A 74 -9.19 3.64 -2.17
C LYS A 74 -7.82 3.10 -2.54
N LYS A 75 -6.78 3.74 -1.99
CA LYS A 75 -5.41 3.23 -2.03
C LYS A 75 -5.40 1.80 -1.47
N PRO A 76 -4.93 0.78 -2.22
CA PRO A 76 -5.00 -0.61 -1.78
C PRO A 76 -4.38 -0.82 -0.40
N LEU A 77 -4.91 -1.79 0.34
CA LEU A 77 -4.47 -2.13 1.70
C LEU A 77 -2.98 -2.45 1.73
N SER A 78 -2.44 -3.12 0.71
CA SER A 78 -1.01 -3.37 0.57
C SER A 78 -0.18 -2.08 0.44
N CYS A 79 -0.65 -1.09 -0.33
CA CYS A 79 0.00 0.21 -0.47
C CYS A 79 -0.13 1.06 0.80
N SER A 80 -1.20 0.86 1.57
CA SER A 80 -1.50 1.61 2.81
C SER A 80 -0.79 1.02 4.03
N LEU A 81 -0.60 -0.30 4.10
CA LEU A 81 0.16 -0.98 5.16
C LEU A 81 1.67 -0.99 4.93
N PHE A 82 2.17 -0.63 3.74
CA PHE A 82 3.61 -0.70 3.42
C PHE A 82 4.46 0.03 4.49
N PRO A 83 5.55 -0.58 5.00
CA PRO A 83 6.23 -1.81 4.58
C PRO A 83 5.66 -3.14 5.09
N ILE A 84 4.52 -3.16 5.76
CA ILE A 84 3.86 -4.41 6.19
C ILE A 84 3.13 -5.11 5.03
N ARG A 85 3.10 -6.44 5.08
CA ARG A 85 2.37 -7.33 4.15
C ARG A 85 1.55 -8.36 4.94
N GLU A 86 0.25 -8.44 4.66
CA GLU A 86 -0.59 -9.58 5.10
C GLU A 86 -0.07 -10.89 4.50
N LYS A 87 -0.24 -11.98 5.26
CA LYS A 87 -0.22 -13.35 4.77
C LYS A 87 -1.26 -14.17 5.55
N ALA A 88 -2.31 -14.64 4.90
CA ALA A 88 -3.23 -15.60 5.49
C ALA A 88 -2.59 -17.00 5.52
N ALA A 89 -2.61 -17.68 6.67
CA ALA A 89 -2.21 -19.08 6.82
C ALA A 89 -2.84 -19.68 8.08
N GLY A 90 -3.32 -20.93 8.02
CA GLY A 90 -3.84 -21.64 9.20
C GLY A 90 -4.98 -20.93 9.95
N GLY A 91 -5.85 -20.20 9.23
CA GLY A 91 -6.93 -19.41 9.83
C GLY A 91 -6.48 -18.07 10.46
N MET A 92 -5.19 -17.74 10.41
CA MET A 92 -4.62 -16.50 10.97
C MET A 92 -4.11 -15.56 9.87
N THR A 93 -4.13 -14.26 10.16
CA THR A 93 -3.50 -13.22 9.33
C THR A 93 -2.19 -12.78 9.96
N TYR A 94 -1.07 -13.11 9.31
CA TYR A 94 0.26 -12.72 9.73
C TYR A 94 0.65 -11.38 9.12
N LEU A 95 1.17 -10.46 9.94
CA LEU A 95 1.71 -9.18 9.51
C LEU A 95 3.23 -9.28 9.40
N ASN A 96 3.75 -9.28 8.17
CA ASN A 96 5.17 -9.46 7.91
C ASN A 96 5.78 -8.13 7.49
N LEU A 97 6.89 -7.72 8.11
CA LEU A 97 7.69 -6.60 7.63
C LEU A 97 8.37 -6.99 6.31
N PHE A 98 8.30 -6.10 5.33
CA PHE A 98 8.89 -6.28 4.01
C PHE A 98 9.74 -5.05 3.66
N VAL A 99 11.04 -5.17 3.92
CA VAL A 99 12.04 -4.14 3.63
C VAL A 99 12.65 -4.44 2.26
N TYR A 100 12.75 -3.41 1.41
CA TYR A 100 13.60 -3.42 0.22
C TYR A 100 15.05 -3.12 0.62
N GLU A 101 16.03 -3.68 -0.08
CA GLU A 101 17.46 -3.55 0.22
C GLU A 101 17.89 -2.08 0.29
N GLU A 102 17.42 -1.27 -0.66
CA GLU A 102 17.68 0.18 -0.74
C GLU A 102 17.07 0.97 0.43
N CYS A 103 16.14 0.38 1.17
CA CYS A 103 15.45 0.96 2.30
C CYS A 103 15.97 0.48 3.67
N GLU A 104 16.95 -0.42 3.75
CA GLU A 104 17.40 -1.00 5.02
C GLU A 104 17.86 0.06 6.05
N GLY A 105 18.57 1.11 5.60
CA GLY A 105 18.99 2.24 6.44
C GLY A 105 17.87 3.10 7.03
N CYS A 106 16.62 2.89 6.59
CA CYS A 106 15.43 3.51 7.18
C CYS A 106 14.93 2.80 8.45
N TYR A 107 15.45 1.62 8.78
CA TYR A 107 15.05 0.81 9.93
C TYR A 107 16.15 0.74 11.01
N GLY A 108 15.79 0.30 12.20
CA GLY A 108 16.70 0.18 13.36
C GLY A 108 16.08 0.70 14.65
N SER A 109 16.70 0.38 15.79
CA SER A 109 16.22 0.76 17.13
C SER A 109 16.23 2.27 17.41
N SER A 110 17.03 3.05 16.66
CA SER A 110 17.07 4.51 16.72
C SER A 110 16.00 5.20 15.87
N LYS A 111 15.17 4.45 15.14
CA LYS A 111 14.12 4.97 14.26
C LYS A 111 12.77 4.96 14.98
N PRO A 112 11.85 5.90 14.67
CA PRO A 112 10.53 5.93 15.29
C PRO A 112 9.72 4.65 14.95
N PRO A 113 9.00 4.04 15.92
CA PRO A 113 8.28 2.80 15.66
C PRO A 113 7.20 2.91 14.59
N LEU A 114 7.24 1.97 13.64
CA LEU A 114 6.38 1.95 12.46
C LEU A 114 4.88 1.91 12.79
N VAL A 115 4.50 1.31 13.93
CA VAL A 115 3.10 1.22 14.40
C VAL A 115 2.41 2.59 14.42
N ASN A 116 3.12 3.65 14.79
CA ASN A 116 2.57 5.00 14.88
C ASN A 116 2.19 5.57 13.50
N PHE A 117 2.97 5.28 12.47
CA PHE A 117 2.70 5.75 11.10
C PHE A 117 1.57 4.96 10.41
N LEU A 118 1.31 3.74 10.88
CA LEU A 118 0.28 2.86 10.33
C LEU A 118 -1.05 2.89 11.10
N GLU A 119 -1.20 3.75 12.12
CA GLU A 119 -2.35 3.78 13.03
C GLU A 119 -3.71 3.71 12.32
N SER A 120 -3.98 4.64 11.40
CA SER A 120 -5.25 4.72 10.67
C SER A 120 -5.60 3.42 9.95
N VAL A 121 -4.60 2.79 9.32
CA VAL A 121 -4.77 1.57 8.53
C VAL A 121 -4.89 0.34 9.44
N LEU A 122 -4.14 0.30 10.55
CA LEU A 122 -4.21 -0.78 11.54
C LEU A 122 -5.55 -0.77 12.29
N ARG A 123 -6.01 0.39 12.78
CA ARG A 123 -7.33 0.55 13.41
C ARG A 123 -8.45 0.19 12.44
N GLY A 124 -8.43 0.77 11.23
CA GLY A 124 -9.47 0.52 10.22
C GLY A 124 -9.55 -0.93 9.73
N ARG A 125 -8.43 -1.68 9.75
CA ARG A 125 -8.37 -3.06 9.25
C ARG A 125 -8.57 -4.13 10.33
N TYR A 126 -8.06 -3.91 11.54
CA TYR A 126 -8.00 -4.91 12.62
C TYR A 126 -8.73 -4.48 13.91
N GLY A 127 -9.26 -3.26 13.96
CA GLY A 127 -9.97 -2.69 15.10
C GLY A 127 -9.05 -2.05 16.16
N ASP A 128 -9.61 -1.14 16.94
CA ASP A 128 -8.88 -0.35 17.95
C ASP A 128 -8.15 -1.22 18.96
N LYS A 129 -8.84 -2.23 19.51
CA LYS A 129 -8.26 -3.16 20.50
C LYS A 129 -6.99 -3.86 19.99
N PHE A 130 -6.91 -4.18 18.70
CA PHE A 130 -5.70 -4.77 18.11
C PHE A 130 -4.56 -3.74 18.09
N TYR A 131 -4.85 -2.54 17.59
CA TYR A 131 -3.86 -1.47 17.50
C TYR A 131 -3.35 -1.04 18.87
N ASP A 132 -4.23 -0.86 19.86
CA ASP A 132 -3.85 -0.37 21.19
C ASP A 132 -2.95 -1.39 21.93
N VAL A 133 -3.20 -2.68 21.75
CA VAL A 133 -2.30 -3.75 22.24
C VAL A 133 -0.96 -3.73 21.50
N LEU A 134 -0.98 -3.66 20.17
CA LEU A 134 0.25 -3.63 19.36
C LEU A 134 1.13 -2.40 19.66
N ARG A 135 0.51 -1.23 19.87
CA ARG A 135 1.20 0.00 20.25
C ARG A 135 1.84 -0.14 21.63
N ARG A 136 1.10 -0.63 22.63
CA ARG A 136 1.63 -0.88 23.98
C ARG A 136 2.82 -1.85 23.97
N GLU A 137 2.72 -2.96 23.24
CA GLU A 137 3.83 -3.91 23.07
C GLU A 137 5.03 -3.28 22.37
N SER A 138 4.80 -2.35 21.45
CA SER A 138 5.86 -1.57 20.81
C SER A 138 6.53 -0.59 21.79
N ASP A 139 5.75 0.12 22.60
CA ASP A 139 6.24 1.09 23.59
C ASP A 139 7.14 0.41 24.64
N ILE A 140 6.66 -0.70 25.24
CA ILE A 140 7.43 -1.54 26.17
C ILE A 140 8.78 -1.96 25.58
N ARG A 141 8.80 -2.41 24.33
CA ARG A 141 10.02 -2.88 23.64
C ARG A 141 11.02 -1.76 23.30
N HIS A 142 10.59 -0.50 23.32
CA HIS A 142 11.44 0.67 23.11
C HIS A 142 11.70 1.47 24.39
N GLY A 143 11.30 0.94 25.56
CA GLY A 143 11.52 1.60 26.86
C GLY A 143 10.71 2.90 27.04
N ARG A 144 9.49 2.94 26.51
CA ARG A 144 8.56 4.09 26.57
C ARG A 144 7.27 3.74 27.31
#